data_AF-A0A7K2FC90-F1
#
_entry.id   AF-A0A7K2FC90-F1
#
_cell.length_a   1.000
_cell.length_b   1.000
_cell.length_c   1.000
_cell.angle_alpha   90.00
_cell.angle_beta   90.00
_cell.angle_gamma   90.00
#
_symmetry.space_group_name_H-M   'P 1'
#
loop_
_entity.id
_entity.type
_entity.pdbx_description
1 polymer ?
#
loop_
_entity_poly.entity_id
_entity_poly.type
_entity_poly.pdbx_seq_one_letter_code
_entity_poly.pdbx_strand_id
1 'polypeptide(L)'
;MHTRITKVLASVTFVLAVLSGLAFLGTAVTHMLDDGAVCVETDFWANASLADKVSTGQGVQESSSVTRLCQDGPSTGQRAAELGGVLPWLLFGSLALLLFSGLLKAVLREGPFTHAVSKRITVLGWSVAVGTPLAALVVGWSRSWLVDSMSPNVGSGPALEGPLVLVIPGLAAVIIGKFMADGVRMREDLEGTI
;
A
#
# COMPACT_ATOMS: atom_id res chain seq x y z
N MET A 1 20.67 -19.85 -16.02
CA MET A 1 19.95 -18.66 -15.47
C MET A 1 20.07 -18.68 -13.96
N HIS A 2 20.41 -17.56 -13.32
CA HIS A 2 20.96 -17.50 -11.95
C HIS A 2 20.00 -17.95 -10.83
N THR A 3 19.88 -19.26 -10.61
CA THR A 3 19.11 -19.88 -9.51
C THR A 3 19.55 -19.39 -8.12
N ARG A 4 20.83 -19.02 -7.95
CA ARG A 4 21.31 -18.39 -6.70
C ARG A 4 20.66 -17.03 -6.45
N ILE A 5 20.54 -16.18 -7.48
CA ILE A 5 19.94 -14.84 -7.34
C ILE A 5 18.45 -14.97 -7.01
N THR A 6 17.72 -15.82 -7.72
CA THR A 6 16.28 -16.04 -7.46
C THR A 6 16.04 -16.60 -6.05
N LYS A 7 16.93 -17.48 -5.56
CA LYS A 7 16.85 -18.02 -4.20
C LYS A 7 17.13 -16.97 -3.12
N VAL A 8 18.16 -16.15 -3.31
CA VAL A 8 18.46 -15.02 -2.41
C VAL A 8 17.28 -14.04 -2.41
N LEU A 9 16.77 -13.68 -3.59
CA LEU A 9 15.64 -12.76 -3.71
C LEU A 9 14.39 -13.32 -3.02
N ALA A 10 14.05 -14.59 -3.22
CA ALA A 10 12.90 -15.22 -2.57
C ALA A 10 13.02 -15.24 -1.03
N SER A 11 14.24 -15.42 -0.52
CA SER A 11 14.52 -15.39 0.91
C SER A 11 14.43 -13.98 1.48
N VAL A 12 15.05 -13.00 0.82
CA VAL A 12 15.02 -11.60 1.24
C VAL A 12 13.60 -11.06 1.22
N THR A 13 12.82 -11.33 0.17
CA THR A 13 11.42 -10.89 0.11
C THR A 13 10.56 -11.56 1.17
N PHE A 14 10.82 -12.83 1.49
CA PHE A 14 10.13 -13.50 2.59
C PHE A 14 10.46 -12.85 3.95
N VAL A 15 11.73 -12.61 4.22
CA VAL A 15 12.17 -11.96 5.47
C VAL A 15 11.57 -10.57 5.60
N LEU A 16 11.62 -9.77 4.53
CA LEU A 16 10.98 -8.46 4.50
C LEU A 16 9.47 -8.55 4.75
N ALA A 17 8.78 -9.53 4.15
CA ALA A 17 7.35 -9.71 4.36
C ALA A 17 7.01 -10.02 5.83
N VAL A 18 7.81 -10.87 6.47
CA VAL A 18 7.68 -11.22 7.89
C VAL A 18 7.98 -10.01 8.77
N LEU A 19 9.04 -9.25 8.48
CA LEU A 19 9.37 -8.03 9.22
C LEU A 19 8.28 -6.96 9.07
N SER A 20 7.73 -6.76 7.87
CA SER A 20 6.60 -5.85 7.65
C SER A 20 5.34 -6.33 8.37
N GLY A 21 5.07 -7.63 8.41
CA GLY A 21 3.94 -8.19 9.18
C GLY A 21 4.12 -8.04 10.69
N LEU A 22 5.34 -8.23 11.20
CA LEU A 22 5.68 -7.98 12.60
C LEU A 22 5.58 -6.49 12.94
N ALA A 23 6.05 -5.62 12.06
CA ALA A 23 5.91 -4.18 12.21
C ALA A 23 4.43 -3.77 12.23
N PHE A 24 3.60 -4.33 11.35
CA PHE A 24 2.14 -4.14 11.36
C PHE A 24 1.53 -4.48 12.73
N LEU A 25 1.82 -5.68 13.25
CA LEU A 25 1.30 -6.12 14.56
C LEU A 25 1.84 -5.26 15.71
N GLY A 26 3.13 -4.93 15.66
CA GLY A 26 3.80 -4.09 16.63
C GLY A 26 3.17 -2.70 16.68
N THR A 27 3.11 -2.01 15.54
CA THR A 27 2.49 -0.69 15.40
C THR A 27 1.03 -0.70 15.86
N ALA A 28 0.25 -1.71 15.47
CA ALA A 28 -1.15 -1.84 15.88
C ALA A 28 -1.31 -1.89 17.42
N VAL A 29 -0.48 -2.70 18.07
CA VAL A 29 -0.54 -2.88 19.54
C VAL A 29 0.03 -1.67 20.27
N THR A 30 1.19 -1.16 19.84
CA THR A 30 1.84 -0.03 20.51
C THR A 30 1.02 1.24 20.40
N HIS A 31 0.46 1.57 19.22
CA HIS A 31 -0.40 2.77 19.09
C HIS A 31 -1.71 2.66 19.87
N MET A 32 -2.26 1.46 20.03
CA MET A 32 -3.47 1.30 20.83
C MET A 32 -3.19 1.51 22.32
N LEU A 33 -2.00 1.13 22.79
CA LEU A 33 -1.57 1.24 24.17
C LEU A 33 -0.88 2.58 24.49
N ASP A 34 -0.46 3.34 23.47
CA ASP A 34 0.21 4.62 23.64
C ASP A 34 -0.79 5.72 24.03
N ASP A 35 -0.41 6.56 25.00
CA ASP A 35 -1.21 7.70 25.45
C ASP A 35 -0.84 9.02 24.75
N GLY A 36 0.00 8.94 23.72
CA GLY A 36 0.39 10.04 22.87
C GLY A 36 -0.78 10.77 22.18
N ALA A 37 -0.49 12.01 21.76
CA ALA A 37 -1.39 12.80 20.95
C ALA A 37 -1.51 12.21 19.53
N VAL A 38 -2.73 12.18 19.00
CA VAL A 38 -2.99 11.82 17.59
C VAL A 38 -2.96 13.10 16.78
N CYS A 39 -2.21 13.11 15.69
CA CYS A 39 -2.13 14.26 14.79
C CYS A 39 -2.57 13.89 13.36
N VAL A 40 -3.37 14.75 12.75
CA VAL A 40 -3.77 14.64 11.34
C VAL A 40 -3.43 15.91 10.58
N GLU A 41 -2.94 15.74 9.36
CA GLU A 41 -2.65 16.84 8.44
C GLU A 41 -3.84 17.08 7.52
N THR A 42 -4.16 18.35 7.28
CA THR A 42 -5.30 18.80 6.49
C THR A 42 -4.87 19.88 5.52
N ASP A 43 -5.44 19.84 4.32
CA ASP A 43 -5.20 20.83 3.27
C ASP A 43 -6.22 21.98 3.30
N PHE A 44 -6.99 22.11 4.38
CA PHE A 44 -8.07 23.10 4.47
C PHE A 44 -7.58 24.54 4.29
N TRP A 45 -6.40 24.84 4.83
CA TRP A 45 -5.75 26.14 4.66
C TRP A 45 -4.76 26.15 3.50
N ALA A 46 -4.81 25.18 2.59
CA ALA A 46 -4.00 25.23 1.37
C ALA A 46 -4.37 26.51 0.62
N ASN A 47 -3.39 27.42 0.47
CA ASN A 47 -3.53 28.77 -0.09
C ASN A 47 -3.99 29.87 0.87
N ALA A 48 -4.01 29.61 2.18
CA ALA A 48 -4.19 30.67 3.16
C ALA A 48 -2.94 31.55 3.25
N SER A 49 -3.13 32.86 3.19
CA SER A 49 -2.06 33.81 3.47
C SER A 49 -1.78 33.82 4.97
N LEU A 50 -0.52 33.65 5.38
CA LEU A 50 -0.13 33.78 6.78
C LEU A 50 -0.46 35.21 7.27
N ALA A 51 -1.08 35.30 8.44
CA ALA A 51 -1.39 36.59 9.07
C ALA A 51 -0.10 37.31 9.51
N ASP A 52 0.88 36.54 10.01
CA ASP A 52 2.21 37.04 10.35
C ASP A 52 3.16 36.77 9.18
N LYS A 53 3.76 37.85 8.64
CA LYS A 53 4.80 37.75 7.62
C LYS A 53 6.02 37.07 8.24
N VAL A 54 6.34 35.86 7.78
CA VAL A 54 7.68 35.32 7.99
C VAL A 54 8.61 36.15 7.11
N SER A 55 9.76 36.55 7.62
CA SER A 55 10.63 37.50 6.92
C SER A 55 11.30 36.82 5.72
N THR A 56 10.61 36.78 4.58
CA THR A 56 11.17 36.35 3.30
C THR A 56 11.49 37.54 2.40
N GLY A 57 12.49 37.36 1.55
CA GLY A 57 13.00 38.39 0.64
C GLY A 57 11.96 38.85 -0.39
N GLN A 58 12.21 40.02 -1.00
CA GLN A 58 11.38 40.58 -2.06
C GLN A 58 11.13 39.57 -3.19
N GLY A 59 9.86 39.34 -3.53
CA GLY A 59 9.44 38.44 -4.62
C GLY A 59 9.07 37.03 -4.19
N VAL A 60 9.16 36.68 -2.90
CA VAL A 60 8.72 35.39 -2.38
C VAL A 60 7.24 35.47 -1.98
N GLN A 61 6.41 34.59 -2.54
CA GLN A 61 5.04 34.35 -2.07
C GLN A 61 5.08 33.24 -1.02
N GLU A 62 4.67 33.56 0.20
CA GLU A 62 4.48 32.60 1.27
C GLU A 62 3.02 32.12 1.26
N SER A 63 2.85 30.81 1.15
CA SER A 63 1.55 30.14 1.27
C SER A 63 1.69 29.06 2.33
N SER A 64 0.78 29.02 3.29
CA SER A 64 0.71 27.92 4.26
C SER A 64 0.15 26.70 3.54
N SER A 65 0.93 25.61 3.49
CA SER A 65 0.56 24.45 2.66
C SER A 65 -0.15 23.34 3.42
N VAL A 66 -0.06 23.26 4.76
CA VAL A 66 -0.63 22.15 5.55
C VAL A 66 -0.98 22.62 6.96
N THR A 67 -2.18 22.29 7.45
CA THR A 67 -2.57 22.48 8.86
C THR A 67 -2.62 21.16 9.58
N ARG A 68 -1.87 21.06 10.68
CA ARG A 68 -1.81 19.87 11.52
C ARG A 68 -2.71 20.07 12.74
N LEU A 69 -3.71 19.20 12.89
CA LEU A 69 -4.58 19.14 14.06
C LEU A 69 -4.06 18.04 14.97
N CYS A 70 -3.74 18.36 16.21
CA CYS A 70 -3.31 17.38 17.21
C CYS A 70 -4.28 17.41 18.39
N GLN A 71 -4.66 16.23 18.88
CA GLN A 71 -5.51 16.09 20.05
C GLN A 71 -4.80 15.35 21.17
N ASP A 72 -4.63 16.03 22.31
CA ASP A 72 -4.15 15.45 23.55
C ASP A 72 -5.30 14.67 24.21
N GLY A 73 -5.11 13.37 24.45
CA GLY A 73 -6.16 12.47 24.94
C GLY A 73 -7.17 12.05 23.86
N PRO A 74 -6.72 11.42 22.75
CA PRO A 74 -7.60 10.98 21.68
C PRO A 74 -8.54 9.86 22.15
N SER A 75 -9.76 9.84 21.61
CA SER A 75 -10.69 8.71 21.83
C SER A 75 -10.17 7.43 21.15
N THR A 76 -10.64 6.26 21.60
CA THR A 76 -10.28 4.97 20.99
C THR A 76 -10.60 4.92 19.49
N GLY A 77 -11.67 5.60 19.06
CA GLY A 77 -12.02 5.72 17.64
C GLY A 77 -11.01 6.54 16.85
N GLN A 78 -10.51 7.64 17.42
CA GLN A 78 -9.48 8.48 16.79
C GLN A 78 -8.14 7.76 16.67
N ARG A 79 -7.76 6.96 17.67
CA ARG A 79 -6.58 6.07 17.57
C ARG A 79 -6.76 5.01 16.49
N ALA A 80 -7.95 4.40 16.41
CA ALA A 80 -8.25 3.42 15.36
C ALA A 80 -8.17 4.03 13.95
N ALA A 81 -8.68 5.25 13.78
CA ALA A 81 -8.65 5.96 12.51
C ALA A 81 -7.23 6.42 12.12
N GLU A 82 -6.41 6.84 13.07
CA GLU A 82 -4.99 7.11 12.81
C GLU A 82 -4.28 5.85 12.30
N LEU A 83 -4.53 4.70 12.92
CA LEU A 83 -4.00 3.42 12.44
C LEU A 83 -4.49 3.08 11.05
N GLY A 84 -5.75 3.39 10.73
CA GLY A 84 -6.30 3.27 9.39
C GLY A 84 -5.54 4.05 8.31
N GLY A 85 -4.74 5.06 8.68
CA GLY A 85 -3.87 5.78 7.76
C GLY A 85 -2.56 5.07 7.41
N VAL A 86 -2.06 4.18 8.27
CA VAL A 86 -0.71 3.57 8.15
C VAL A 86 -0.77 2.06 7.97
N LEU A 87 -1.62 1.37 8.72
CA LEU A 87 -1.72 -0.10 8.73
C LEU A 87 -2.07 -0.69 7.35
N PRO A 88 -2.99 -0.12 6.54
CA PRO A 88 -3.37 -0.72 5.26
C PRO A 88 -2.18 -0.90 4.33
N TRP A 89 -1.24 0.05 4.30
CA TRP A 89 -0.04 -0.02 3.46
C TRP A 89 0.94 -1.08 3.95
N LEU A 90 1.13 -1.23 5.25
CA LEU A 90 1.99 -2.27 5.83
C LEU A 90 1.45 -3.67 5.55
N LEU A 91 0.13 -3.85 5.75
CA LEU A 91 -0.54 -5.12 5.49
C LEU A 91 -0.50 -5.47 3.99
N PHE A 92 -0.82 -4.51 3.13
CA PHE A 92 -0.75 -4.67 1.68
C PHE A 92 0.68 -5.03 1.23
N GLY A 93 1.68 -4.30 1.71
CA GLY A 93 3.09 -4.55 1.40
C GLY A 93 3.56 -5.93 1.84
N SER A 94 3.21 -6.36 3.06
CA SER A 94 3.52 -7.69 3.57
C SER A 94 2.87 -8.79 2.71
N LEU A 95 1.58 -8.65 2.38
CA LEU A 95 0.87 -9.61 1.55
C LEU A 95 1.47 -9.71 0.14
N ALA A 96 1.76 -8.57 -0.50
CA ALA A 96 2.38 -8.53 -1.82
C ALA A 96 3.76 -9.21 -1.81
N LEU A 97 4.59 -8.96 -0.79
CA LEU A 97 5.90 -9.60 -0.64
C LEU A 97 5.80 -11.12 -0.39
N LEU A 98 4.82 -11.57 0.40
CA LEU A 98 4.56 -12.99 0.62
C LEU A 98 4.16 -13.70 -0.67
N LEU A 99 3.22 -13.11 -1.43
CA LEU A 99 2.78 -13.65 -2.71
C LEU A 99 3.93 -13.69 -3.72
N PHE A 100 4.75 -12.64 -3.76
CA PHE A 100 5.93 -12.58 -4.63
C PHE A 100 7.01 -13.61 -4.22
N SER A 101 7.30 -13.78 -2.93
CA SER A 101 8.19 -14.86 -2.46
C SER A 101 7.65 -16.24 -2.84
N GLY A 102 6.33 -16.44 -2.70
CA GLY A 102 5.64 -17.66 -3.12
C GLY A 102 5.78 -17.91 -4.62
N LEU A 103 5.68 -16.87 -5.45
CA LEU A 103 5.90 -16.94 -6.89
C LEU A 103 7.35 -17.36 -7.21
N LEU A 104 8.34 -16.69 -6.63
CA LEU A 104 9.75 -17.02 -6.86
C LEU A 104 10.09 -18.46 -6.45
N LYS A 105 9.52 -18.94 -5.34
CA LYS A 105 9.65 -20.34 -4.90
C LYS A 105 9.04 -21.32 -5.90
N ALA A 106 7.90 -20.99 -6.52
CA ALA A 106 7.29 -21.82 -7.55
C ALA A 106 8.16 -21.90 -8.80
N VAL A 107 8.67 -20.74 -9.26
CA VAL A 107 9.61 -20.68 -10.41
C VAL A 107 10.85 -21.53 -10.17
N LEU A 108 11.38 -21.54 -8.94
CA LEU A 108 12.54 -22.36 -8.57
C LEU A 108 12.26 -23.87 -8.54
N ARG A 109 11.03 -24.28 -8.19
CA ARG A 109 10.66 -25.70 -8.04
C ARG A 109 10.19 -26.32 -9.34
N GLU A 110 9.38 -25.59 -10.09
CA GLU A 110 8.61 -26.11 -11.22
C GLU A 110 9.09 -25.51 -12.55
N GLY A 111 9.90 -24.45 -12.51
CA GLY A 111 10.31 -23.70 -13.69
C GLY A 111 9.36 -22.54 -14.03
N PRO A 112 9.78 -21.61 -14.90
CA PRO A 112 9.05 -20.36 -15.17
C PRO A 112 7.80 -20.52 -16.06
N PHE A 113 7.74 -21.55 -16.90
CA PHE A 113 6.67 -21.78 -17.87
C PHE A 113 5.75 -22.92 -17.41
N THR A 114 5.12 -22.74 -16.26
CA THR A 114 4.18 -23.72 -15.71
C THR A 114 2.85 -23.06 -15.37
N HIS A 115 1.78 -23.86 -15.39
CA HIS A 115 0.44 -23.40 -15.03
C HIS A 115 0.37 -22.90 -13.56
N ALA A 116 1.25 -23.41 -12.69
CA ALA A 116 1.32 -22.93 -11.30
C ALA A 116 1.91 -21.52 -11.21
N VAL A 117 2.95 -21.22 -11.98
CA VAL A 117 3.58 -19.89 -12.02
C VAL A 117 2.64 -18.87 -12.64
N SER A 118 1.97 -19.20 -13.75
CA SER A 118 1.00 -18.31 -14.39
C SER A 118 -0.13 -17.92 -13.44
N LYS A 119 -0.72 -18.89 -12.72
CA LYS A 119 -1.75 -18.65 -11.70
C LYS A 119 -1.24 -17.75 -10.58
N ARG A 120 -0.01 -17.96 -10.08
CA ARG A 120 0.57 -17.13 -9.00
C ARG A 120 0.86 -15.71 -9.46
N ILE A 121 1.31 -15.50 -10.70
CA ILE A 121 1.49 -14.17 -11.29
C ILE A 121 0.15 -13.46 -11.40
N THR A 122 -0.90 -14.14 -11.87
CA THR A 122 -2.25 -13.57 -11.97
C THR A 122 -2.82 -13.21 -10.61
N VAL A 123 -2.66 -14.06 -9.59
CA VAL A 123 -3.09 -13.78 -8.21
C VAL A 123 -2.35 -12.57 -7.64
N LEU A 124 -1.03 -12.49 -7.84
CA LEU A 124 -0.22 -11.34 -7.42
C LEU A 124 -0.70 -10.07 -8.14
N GLY A 125 -0.90 -10.12 -9.45
CA GLY A 125 -1.39 -8.99 -10.23
C GLY A 125 -2.75 -8.48 -9.73
N TRP A 126 -3.71 -9.39 -9.48
CA TRP A 126 -5.00 -9.03 -8.91
C TRP A 126 -4.90 -8.45 -7.51
N SER A 127 -4.04 -9.02 -6.66
CA SER A 127 -3.81 -8.51 -5.32
C SER A 127 -3.30 -7.07 -5.35
N VAL A 128 -2.43 -6.71 -6.30
CA VAL A 128 -1.92 -5.34 -6.45
C VAL A 128 -2.96 -4.42 -7.09
N ALA A 129 -3.59 -4.85 -8.17
CA ALA A 129 -4.55 -4.05 -8.93
C ALA A 129 -5.79 -3.66 -8.10
N VAL A 130 -6.25 -4.57 -7.22
CA VAL A 130 -7.41 -4.34 -6.35
C VAL A 130 -6.98 -3.89 -4.96
N GLY A 131 -5.89 -4.43 -4.42
CA GLY A 131 -5.43 -4.08 -3.07
C GLY A 131 -4.95 -2.65 -2.94
N THR A 132 -4.33 -2.07 -3.98
CA THR A 132 -3.90 -0.66 -3.95
C THR A 132 -5.07 0.32 -3.79
N PRO A 133 -6.12 0.29 -4.66
CA PRO A 133 -7.26 1.21 -4.50
C PRO A 133 -8.05 0.94 -3.23
N LEU A 134 -8.16 -0.32 -2.79
CA LEU A 134 -8.79 -0.64 -1.50
C LEU A 134 -8.02 -0.04 -0.32
N ALA A 135 -6.69 -0.18 -0.28
CA ALA A 135 -5.87 0.43 0.76
C ALA A 135 -5.98 1.96 0.74
N ALA A 136 -5.92 2.57 -0.44
CA ALA A 136 -6.07 4.02 -0.60
C ALA A 136 -7.44 4.53 -0.12
N LEU A 137 -8.51 3.77 -0.37
CA LEU A 137 -9.86 4.08 0.08
C LEU A 137 -9.98 3.99 1.61
N VAL A 138 -9.42 2.95 2.22
CA VAL A 138 -9.42 2.79 3.69
C VAL A 138 -8.66 3.93 4.36
N VAL A 139 -7.50 4.31 3.81
CA VAL A 139 -6.67 5.40 4.32
C VAL A 139 -7.42 6.73 4.23
N GLY A 140 -7.95 7.03 3.05
CA GLY A 140 -8.72 8.25 2.80
C GLY A 140 -9.96 8.38 3.68
N TRP A 141 -10.70 7.28 3.85
CA TRP A 141 -11.85 7.25 4.75
C TRP A 141 -11.44 7.49 6.20
N SER A 142 -10.39 6.81 6.66
CA SER A 142 -9.92 6.90 8.04
C SER A 142 -9.45 8.32 8.36
N ARG A 143 -8.73 8.97 7.44
CA ARG A 143 -8.33 10.37 7.59
C ARG A 143 -9.52 11.33 7.54
N SER A 144 -10.43 11.17 6.58
CA SER A 144 -11.65 12.00 6.47
C SER A 144 -12.45 11.96 7.77
N TRP A 145 -12.66 10.76 8.33
CA TRP A 145 -13.35 10.59 9.61
C TRP A 145 -12.57 11.21 10.78
N LEU A 146 -11.24 11.05 10.81
CA LEU A 146 -10.40 11.62 11.87
C LEU A 146 -10.47 13.16 11.87
N VAL A 147 -10.38 13.79 10.69
CA VAL A 147 -10.49 15.25 10.56
C VAL A 147 -11.89 15.73 10.95
N ASP A 148 -12.95 15.05 10.49
CA ASP A 148 -14.33 15.39 10.84
C ASP A 148 -14.56 15.31 12.36
N SER A 149 -13.95 14.33 13.03
CA SER A 149 -14.04 14.19 14.49
C SER A 149 -13.34 15.31 15.28
N MET A 150 -12.28 15.90 14.72
CA MET A 150 -11.48 16.95 15.38
C MET A 150 -11.95 18.36 15.00
N SER A 151 -12.48 18.54 13.78
CA SER A 151 -12.95 19.81 13.27
C SER A 151 -14.08 19.60 12.26
N PRO A 152 -15.34 19.54 12.72
CA PRO A 152 -16.49 19.28 11.84
C PRO A 152 -16.73 20.39 10.80
N ASN A 153 -16.18 21.60 11.01
CA ASN A 153 -16.29 22.71 10.07
C ASN A 153 -15.27 22.64 8.92
N VAL A 154 -14.30 21.73 8.99
CA VAL A 154 -13.17 21.63 8.05
C VAL A 154 -13.45 20.67 6.89
N GLY A 155 -14.59 19.97 6.88
CA GLY A 155 -15.16 19.31 5.70
C GLY A 155 -14.15 18.51 4.87
N SER A 156 -13.76 17.32 5.33
CA SER A 156 -12.87 16.43 4.58
C SER A 156 -13.66 15.46 3.73
N GLY A 157 -13.80 15.73 2.43
CA GLY A 157 -14.39 14.76 1.50
C GLY A 157 -13.55 13.47 1.41
N PRO A 158 -14.15 12.30 1.14
CA PRO A 158 -13.40 11.06 0.97
C PRO A 158 -12.46 11.19 -0.24
N ALA A 159 -11.16 11.28 0.01
CA ALA A 159 -10.13 11.32 -1.02
C ALA A 159 -9.50 9.93 -1.17
N LEU A 160 -9.15 9.54 -2.40
CA LEU A 160 -8.29 8.37 -2.62
C LEU A 160 -6.85 8.79 -2.36
N GLU A 161 -6.35 8.50 -1.17
CA GLU A 161 -4.97 8.80 -0.81
C GLU A 161 -4.07 7.60 -1.04
N GLY A 162 -3.24 7.64 -2.08
CA GLY A 162 -2.26 6.60 -2.33
C GLY A 162 -1.74 6.54 -3.76
N PRO A 163 -0.70 5.72 -4.01
CA PRO A 163 -0.10 5.57 -5.34
C PRO A 163 -0.97 4.71 -6.26
N LEU A 164 -2.09 5.27 -6.75
CA LEU A 164 -2.99 4.61 -7.71
C LEU A 164 -2.28 4.17 -9.00
N VAL A 165 -1.10 4.72 -9.28
CA VAL A 165 -0.21 4.29 -10.36
C VAL A 165 0.13 2.80 -10.27
N LEU A 166 0.13 2.19 -9.08
CA LEU A 166 0.39 0.75 -8.88
C LEU A 166 -0.68 -0.17 -9.49
N VAL A 167 -1.85 0.36 -9.84
CA VAL A 167 -2.88 -0.41 -10.56
C VAL A 167 -2.38 -0.86 -11.93
N ILE A 168 -1.60 -0.03 -12.62
CA ILE A 168 -1.05 -0.32 -13.95
C ILE A 168 -0.14 -1.56 -13.94
N PRO A 169 0.92 -1.64 -13.12
CA PRO A 169 1.76 -2.83 -13.06
C PRO A 169 1.01 -4.06 -12.52
N GLY A 170 0.01 -3.88 -11.64
CA GLY A 170 -0.88 -4.97 -11.21
C GLY A 170 -1.65 -5.59 -12.37
N LEU A 171 -2.30 -4.75 -13.20
CA LEU A 171 -3.01 -5.18 -14.40
C LEU A 171 -2.07 -5.81 -15.44
N ALA A 172 -0.89 -5.21 -15.65
CA ALA A 172 0.13 -5.77 -16.53
C ALA A 172 0.53 -7.19 -16.10
N ALA A 173 0.74 -7.41 -14.80
CA ALA A 173 1.02 -8.74 -14.27
C ALA A 173 -0.14 -9.73 -14.50
N VAL A 174 -1.41 -9.31 -14.33
CA VAL A 174 -2.56 -10.16 -14.65
C VAL A 174 -2.55 -10.61 -16.11
N ILE A 175 -2.30 -9.67 -17.04
CA ILE A 175 -2.25 -9.94 -18.47
C ILE A 175 -1.12 -10.91 -18.80
N ILE A 176 0.09 -10.68 -18.27
CA ILE A 176 1.25 -11.57 -18.47
C ILE A 176 0.94 -12.97 -17.95
N GLY A 177 0.34 -13.08 -16.75
CA GLY A 177 -0.04 -14.37 -16.18
C GLY A 177 -1.03 -15.13 -17.07
N LYS A 178 -2.01 -14.43 -17.65
CA LYS A 178 -2.96 -15.03 -18.61
C LYS A 178 -2.27 -15.52 -19.89
N PHE A 179 -1.43 -14.69 -20.50
CA PHE A 179 -0.69 -15.11 -21.69
C PHE A 179 0.23 -16.30 -21.43
N MET A 180 0.86 -16.36 -20.25
CA MET A 180 1.65 -17.54 -19.86
C MET A 180 0.77 -18.79 -19.70
N ALA A 181 -0.44 -18.66 -19.13
CA ALA A 181 -1.36 -19.80 -19.01
C ALA A 181 -1.80 -20.32 -20.38
N ASP A 182 -2.17 -19.42 -21.29
CA ASP A 182 -2.57 -19.79 -22.65
C ASP A 182 -1.42 -20.44 -23.43
N GLY A 183 -0.20 -19.91 -23.29
CA GLY A 183 1.00 -20.49 -23.91
C GLY A 183 1.37 -21.88 -23.39
N VAL A 184 1.15 -22.15 -22.10
CA VAL A 184 1.35 -23.49 -21.51
C VAL A 184 0.31 -24.48 -22.06
N ARG A 185 -0.97 -24.10 -22.10
CA ARG A 185 -2.03 -24.94 -22.65
C ARG A 185 -1.79 -25.33 -24.10
N MET A 186 -1.36 -24.36 -24.91
CA MET A 186 -1.09 -24.58 -26.33
C MET A 186 0.10 -25.54 -26.56
N ARG A 187 1.08 -25.54 -25.64
CA ARG A 187 2.18 -26.51 -25.66
C ARG A 187 1.71 -27.92 -25.28
N GLU A 188 0.86 -28.03 -24.28
CA GLU A 188 0.27 -29.32 -23.87
C GLU A 188 -0.57 -29.93 -25.00
N ASP A 189 -1.34 -29.12 -25.74
CA ASP A 189 -2.12 -29.58 -26.90
C ASP A 189 -1.22 -30.11 -28.04
N LEU A 190 -0.06 -29.49 -28.26
CA LEU A 190 0.93 -29.93 -29.27
C LEU A 190 1.64 -31.22 -28.85
N GLU A 191 1.97 -31.38 -27.57
CA GLU A 191 2.61 -32.59 -27.04
C GLU A 191 1.63 -33.78 -26.98
N GLY A 192 0.31 -33.53 -26.89
CA GLY A 192 -0.73 -34.57 -26.86
C GLY A 192 -1.20 -35.08 -28.23
N THR A 193 -0.75 -34.48 -29.34
CA THR A 193 -1.16 -34.87 -30.71
C THR A 193 -0.19 -35.87 -31.37
N ILE A 194 0.91 -36.22 -30.69
CA ILE A 194 1.96 -37.14 -31.19
C ILE A 194 1.78 -38.55 -30.62
#